data_AF-A0A3M1EGK6-F1
#
_entry.id   AF-A0A3M1EGK6-F1
#
_cell.length_a   1.000
_cell.length_b   1.000
_cell.length_c   1.000
_cell.angle_alpha   90.00
_cell.angle_beta   90.00
_cell.angle_gamma   90.00
#
_symmetry.space_group_name_H-M   'P 1'
#
loop_
_entity.id
_entity.type
_entity.pdbx_description
1 polymer ?
#
loop_
_entity_poly.entity_id
_entity_poly.type
_entity_poly.pdbx_seq_one_letter_code
_entity_poly.pdbx_strand_id
1 'polypeptide(L)'
;MERKRIVPRKGSEGFTLIELLVTLGLMGLLLGLTAGIFIRGLSFTRSTKNRMWAYEHARNTLLRLHRELRSIVPTEGEAILFEVASEAFPQEGREEPTDRLKFSTILRDRAGLSPFARRGEVEYFWVDRGFTRRELYRQVRYLDEEGVEEKEVKPVAPEIVGLDLHLLDRRGVWREAWAESPPLPRQVKVTLRVDPG
;
A
#
# COMPACT_ATOMS: atom_id res chain seq x y z
N MET A 1 -64.92 -57.36 -36.29
CA MET A 1 -65.19 -55.90 -36.30
C MET A 1 -64.47 -55.29 -35.11
N GLU A 2 -63.32 -54.67 -35.33
CA GLU A 2 -62.42 -54.16 -34.28
C GLU A 2 -62.65 -52.64 -34.12
N ARG A 3 -63.13 -52.20 -32.95
CA ARG A 3 -63.36 -50.77 -32.68
C ARG A 3 -62.03 -50.08 -32.38
N LYS A 4 -61.52 -49.34 -33.36
CA LYS A 4 -60.35 -48.47 -33.22
C LYS A 4 -60.63 -47.39 -32.16
N ARG A 5 -60.00 -47.49 -30.99
CA ARG A 5 -60.04 -46.43 -29.96
C ARG A 5 -59.27 -45.21 -30.48
N ILE A 6 -59.99 -44.12 -30.72
CA ILE A 6 -59.39 -42.81 -30.98
C ILE A 6 -58.92 -42.27 -29.63
N VAL A 7 -57.61 -42.23 -29.41
CA VAL A 7 -57.02 -41.52 -28.27
C VAL A 7 -57.11 -40.02 -28.59
N PRO A 8 -57.80 -39.20 -27.79
CA PRO A 8 -57.80 -37.77 -28.02
C PRO A 8 -56.36 -37.25 -27.86
N ARG A 9 -55.82 -36.65 -28.93
CA ARG A 9 -54.60 -35.85 -28.85
C ARG A 9 -54.89 -34.74 -27.84
N LYS A 10 -54.14 -34.72 -26.73
CA LYS A 10 -54.19 -33.63 -25.74
C LYS A 10 -53.98 -32.33 -26.52
N GLY A 11 -55.04 -31.53 -26.60
CA GLY A 11 -55.08 -30.32 -27.40
C GLY A 11 -53.95 -29.38 -26.99
N SER A 12 -53.41 -28.66 -27.96
CA SER A 12 -52.53 -27.53 -27.75
C SER A 12 -53.27 -26.44 -26.95
N GLU A 13 -53.18 -26.50 -25.63
CA GLU A 13 -53.66 -25.45 -24.74
C GLU A 13 -52.80 -24.21 -24.97
N GLY A 14 -53.42 -23.12 -25.45
CA GLY A 14 -52.75 -21.83 -25.64
C GLY A 14 -52.44 -21.18 -24.30
N PHE A 15 -51.32 -20.47 -24.23
CA PHE A 15 -50.94 -19.72 -23.03
C PHE A 15 -51.97 -18.62 -22.71
N THR A 16 -52.34 -18.52 -21.45
CA THR A 16 -53.19 -17.41 -20.98
C THR A 16 -52.35 -16.15 -20.81
N LEU A 17 -52.95 -14.96 -21.00
CA LEU A 17 -52.26 -13.68 -20.80
C LEU A 17 -51.69 -13.55 -19.38
N ILE A 18 -52.43 -14.07 -18.38
CA ILE A 18 -52.00 -14.05 -16.98
C ILE A 18 -50.75 -14.91 -16.76
N GLU A 19 -50.66 -16.08 -17.39
CA GLU A 19 -49.50 -16.96 -17.30
C GLU A 19 -48.25 -16.31 -17.93
N LEU A 20 -48.41 -15.59 -19.03
CA LEU A 20 -47.33 -14.85 -19.66
C LEU A 20 -46.84 -13.70 -18.77
N LEU A 21 -47.75 -12.95 -18.12
CA LEU A 21 -47.40 -11.90 -17.17
C LEU A 21 -46.69 -12.44 -15.93
N VAL A 22 -47.18 -13.55 -15.36
CA VAL A 22 -46.55 -14.21 -14.21
C VAL A 22 -45.15 -14.71 -14.58
N THR A 23 -44.99 -15.32 -15.75
CA THR A 23 -43.69 -15.81 -16.24
C THR A 23 -42.70 -14.66 -16.43
N LEU A 24 -43.13 -13.54 -17.01
CA LEU A 24 -42.31 -12.33 -17.14
C LEU A 24 -41.93 -11.75 -15.77
N GLY A 25 -42.86 -11.72 -14.81
CA GLY A 25 -42.60 -11.27 -13.45
C GLY A 25 -41.56 -12.14 -12.74
N LEU A 26 -41.70 -13.46 -12.83
CA LEU A 26 -40.74 -14.42 -12.27
C LEU A 26 -39.38 -14.31 -12.95
N MET A 27 -39.34 -14.15 -14.28
CA MET A 27 -38.09 -13.94 -15.02
C MET A 27 -37.41 -12.64 -14.59
N GLY A 28 -38.14 -11.54 -14.46
CA GLY A 28 -37.61 -10.27 -13.97
C GLY A 28 -37.04 -10.38 -12.55
N LEU A 29 -37.72 -11.09 -11.66
CA LEU A 29 -37.23 -11.38 -10.31
C LEU A 29 -35.92 -12.19 -10.35
N LEU A 30 -35.86 -13.26 -11.15
CA LEU A 30 -34.68 -14.11 -11.29
C LEU A 30 -33.49 -13.33 -11.87
N LEU A 31 -33.72 -12.51 -12.90
CA LEU A 31 -32.70 -11.65 -13.49
C LEU A 31 -32.20 -10.60 -12.49
N GLY A 32 -33.09 -9.99 -11.71
CA GLY A 32 -32.74 -9.03 -10.67
C GLY A 32 -31.86 -9.64 -9.58
N LEU A 33 -32.21 -10.83 -9.09
CA LEU A 33 -31.39 -11.58 -8.12
C LEU A 33 -30.01 -11.93 -8.67
N THR A 34 -29.97 -12.44 -9.91
CA THR A 34 -28.72 -12.83 -10.58
C THR A 34 -27.81 -11.62 -10.81
N ALA A 35 -28.36 -10.51 -11.30
CA ALA A 35 -27.63 -9.26 -11.48
C ALA A 35 -27.11 -8.69 -10.15
N GLY A 36 -27.91 -8.76 -9.09
CA GLY A 36 -27.50 -8.33 -7.75
C GLY A 36 -26.30 -9.11 -7.21
N ILE A 37 -26.30 -10.45 -7.37
CA ILE A 37 -25.16 -11.29 -6.99
C ILE A 37 -23.92 -10.92 -7.81
N PHE A 38 -24.07 -10.72 -9.12
CA PHE A 38 -22.98 -10.39 -10.02
C PHE A 38 -22.32 -9.05 -9.67
N ILE A 39 -23.11 -7.99 -9.47
CA ILE A 39 -22.60 -6.65 -9.11
C ILE A 39 -21.88 -6.69 -7.75
N ARG A 40 -22.46 -7.39 -6.76
CA ARG A 40 -21.81 -7.56 -5.45
C ARG A 40 -20.49 -8.32 -5.58
N GLY A 41 -20.45 -9.39 -6.36
CA GLY A 41 -19.22 -10.15 -6.62
C GLY A 41 -18.11 -9.31 -7.24
N LEU A 42 -18.45 -8.41 -8.19
CA LEU A 42 -17.49 -7.48 -8.77
C LEU A 42 -16.93 -6.48 -7.74
N SER A 43 -17.79 -5.91 -6.89
CA SER A 43 -17.36 -4.97 -5.85
C SER A 43 -16.45 -5.64 -4.80
N PHE A 44 -16.80 -6.86 -4.37
CA PHE A 44 -16.01 -7.65 -3.44
C PHE A 44 -14.62 -7.98 -3.99
N THR A 45 -14.55 -8.33 -5.28
CA THR A 45 -13.28 -8.63 -5.95
C THR A 45 -12.37 -7.41 -6.00
N ARG A 46 -12.93 -6.21 -6.27
CA ARG A 46 -12.15 -4.97 -6.28
C ARG A 46 -11.59 -4.62 -4.90
N SER A 47 -12.44 -4.64 -3.86
CA SER A 47 -12.00 -4.36 -2.48
C SER A 47 -10.94 -5.36 -2.01
N THR A 48 -11.10 -6.65 -2.33
CA THR A 48 -10.10 -7.67 -1.99
C THR A 48 -8.77 -7.42 -2.71
N LYS A 49 -8.80 -7.07 -3.99
CA LYS A 49 -7.58 -6.74 -4.76
C LYS A 49 -6.84 -5.54 -4.15
N ASN A 50 -7.56 -4.47 -3.82
CA ASN A 50 -6.94 -3.28 -3.22
C ASN A 50 -6.29 -3.61 -1.87
N ARG A 51 -6.96 -4.39 -1.02
CA ARG A 51 -6.40 -4.86 0.26
C ARG A 51 -5.15 -5.71 0.09
N MET A 52 -5.14 -6.60 -0.91
CA MET A 52 -3.97 -7.41 -1.23
C MET A 52 -2.79 -6.54 -1.70
N TRP A 53 -3.03 -5.57 -2.57
CA TRP A 53 -1.99 -4.65 -3.03
C TRP A 53 -1.44 -3.78 -1.91
N ALA A 54 -2.29 -3.22 -1.05
CA ALA A 54 -1.87 -2.45 0.10
C ALA A 54 -0.96 -3.28 1.03
N TYR A 55 -1.32 -4.53 1.30
CA TYR A 55 -0.50 -5.43 2.12
C TYR A 55 0.84 -5.79 1.46
N GLU A 56 0.85 -6.12 0.18
CA GLU A 56 2.07 -6.39 -0.59
C GLU A 56 3.00 -5.18 -0.60
N HIS A 57 2.47 -3.98 -0.87
CA HIS A 57 3.24 -2.75 -0.86
C HIS A 57 3.82 -2.47 0.54
N ALA A 58 3.01 -2.58 1.60
CA ALA A 58 3.47 -2.40 2.96
C ALA A 58 4.59 -3.37 3.35
N ARG A 59 4.41 -4.65 3.02
CA ARG A 59 5.42 -5.69 3.25
C ARG A 59 6.72 -5.41 2.51
N ASN A 60 6.63 -5.05 1.24
CA ASN A 60 7.81 -4.71 0.43
C ASN A 60 8.53 -3.46 0.94
N THR A 61 7.80 -2.47 1.42
CA THR A 61 8.34 -1.28 2.08
C THR A 61 9.05 -1.61 3.38
N LEU A 62 8.44 -2.41 4.26
CA LEU A 62 9.07 -2.87 5.51
C LEU A 62 10.36 -3.65 5.24
N LEU A 63 10.35 -4.57 4.26
CA LEU A 63 11.54 -5.32 3.88
C LEU A 63 12.64 -4.45 3.26
N ARG A 64 12.27 -3.34 2.61
CA ARG A 64 13.23 -2.34 2.13
C ARG A 64 13.82 -1.56 3.30
N LEU A 65 12.99 -0.96 4.15
CA LEU A 65 13.41 -0.24 5.35
C LEU A 65 14.30 -1.10 6.24
N HIS A 66 13.93 -2.36 6.48
CA HIS A 66 14.75 -3.32 7.24
C HIS A 66 16.13 -3.53 6.63
N ARG A 67 16.23 -3.69 5.30
CA ARG A 67 17.53 -3.87 4.63
C ARG A 67 18.38 -2.61 4.73
N GLU A 68 17.79 -1.45 4.49
CA GLU A 68 18.48 -0.16 4.50
C GLU A 68 18.93 0.26 5.90
N LEU A 69 18.07 0.09 6.92
CA LEU A 69 18.41 0.34 8.31
C LEU A 69 19.51 -0.60 8.83
N ARG A 70 19.60 -1.83 8.31
CA ARG A 70 20.70 -2.75 8.66
C ARG A 70 22.01 -2.42 7.98
N SER A 71 22.01 -1.61 6.93
CA SER A 71 23.20 -1.18 6.20
C SER A 71 23.60 0.26 6.52
N ILE A 72 23.14 0.80 7.65
CA ILE A 72 23.60 2.10 8.17
C ILE A 72 25.11 2.06 8.35
N VAL A 73 25.80 3.04 7.77
CA VAL A 73 27.25 3.18 7.89
C VAL A 73 27.64 4.61 8.24
N PRO A 74 28.64 4.80 9.12
CA PRO A 74 29.27 6.09 9.33
C PRO A 74 29.71 6.68 8.00
N THR A 75 29.40 7.96 7.80
CA THR A 75 29.96 8.75 6.71
C THR A 75 31.05 9.65 7.29
N GLU A 76 32.15 9.81 6.57
CA GLU A 76 33.20 10.76 6.93
C GLU A 76 32.74 12.17 6.51
N GLY A 77 32.84 13.16 7.40
CA GLY A 77 32.42 14.55 7.14
C GLY A 77 31.13 14.98 7.86
N GLU A 78 30.46 16.01 7.32
CA GLU A 78 29.23 16.62 7.88
C GLU A 78 27.93 15.86 7.54
N ALA A 79 28.02 14.69 6.89
CA ALA A 79 26.83 13.95 6.46
C ALA A 79 26.05 13.36 7.66
N ILE A 80 24.72 13.44 7.59
CA ILE A 80 23.82 12.95 8.64
C ILE A 80 23.86 11.42 8.67
N LEU A 81 24.46 10.87 9.72
CA LEU A 81 24.52 9.42 9.89
C LEU A 81 23.11 8.83 10.17
N PHE A 82 22.34 9.41 11.10
CA PHE A 82 20.99 8.96 11.41
C PHE A 82 20.16 10.07 12.09
N GLU A 83 18.98 10.35 11.56
CA GLU A 83 18.06 11.36 12.07
C GLU A 83 16.62 10.88 11.90
N VAL A 84 15.83 11.07 12.96
CA VAL A 84 14.38 10.90 12.94
C VAL A 84 13.73 12.13 13.54
N ALA A 85 12.89 12.77 12.75
CA ALA A 85 12.05 13.87 13.18
C ALA A 85 10.61 13.39 13.18
N SER A 86 9.96 13.48 14.34
CA SER A 86 8.53 13.21 14.41
C SER A 86 7.76 14.44 13.96
N GLU A 87 6.91 14.26 12.96
CA GLU A 87 5.97 15.27 12.49
C GLU A 87 4.57 14.69 12.66
N ALA A 88 3.64 15.48 13.17
CA ALA A 88 2.23 15.13 13.21
C ALA A 88 1.51 15.83 12.06
N PHE A 89 0.72 15.08 11.29
CA PHE A 89 -0.18 15.66 10.30
C PHE A 89 -1.63 15.55 10.78
N PRO A 90 -2.36 16.68 10.90
CA PRO A 90 -3.77 16.65 11.23
C PRO A 90 -4.58 16.15 10.02
N GLN A 91 -5.10 14.93 10.09
CA GLN A 91 -5.99 14.37 9.07
C GLN A 91 -7.37 14.11 9.67
N GLU A 92 -8.38 14.91 9.30
CA GLU A 92 -9.79 14.71 9.69
C GLU A 92 -10.01 14.32 11.17
N GLY A 93 -9.32 14.99 12.11
CA GLY A 93 -9.45 14.72 13.55
C GLY A 93 -8.70 13.50 14.08
N ARG A 94 -7.84 12.87 13.27
CA ARG A 94 -6.85 11.87 13.67
C ARG A 94 -5.45 12.43 13.44
N GLU A 95 -4.61 12.36 14.48
CA GLU A 95 -3.18 12.60 14.34
C GLU A 95 -2.54 11.31 13.79
N GLU A 96 -2.09 11.37 12.55
CA GLU A 96 -1.28 10.30 11.97
C GLU A 96 0.22 10.64 12.15
N PRO A 97 1.02 9.71 12.69
CA PRO A 97 2.46 9.88 12.80
C PRO A 97 3.04 9.91 11.40
N THR A 98 3.71 11.01 11.10
CA THR A 98 4.33 11.29 9.81
C THR A 98 5.83 11.46 10.00
N ASP A 99 6.46 10.49 10.65
CA ASP A 99 7.87 10.59 10.97
C ASP A 99 8.72 10.66 9.69
N ARG A 100 9.69 11.56 9.71
CA ARG A 100 10.74 11.70 8.71
C ARG A 100 11.96 10.93 9.17
N LEU A 101 12.55 10.14 8.29
CA LEU A 101 13.72 9.32 8.56
C LEU A 101 14.81 9.62 7.53
N LYS A 102 15.99 10.02 8.00
CA LYS A 102 17.15 10.28 7.16
C LYS A 102 18.37 9.55 7.72
N PHE A 103 19.12 8.84 6.88
CA PHE A 103 20.31 8.13 7.32
C PHE A 103 21.27 7.82 6.16
N SER A 104 22.54 7.64 6.51
CA SER A 104 23.58 7.19 5.58
C SER A 104 23.64 5.68 5.51
N THR A 105 23.70 5.12 4.30
CA THR A 105 23.73 3.69 4.06
C THR A 105 24.60 3.34 2.85
N ILE A 106 24.90 2.05 2.71
CA ILE A 106 25.45 1.49 1.47
C ILE A 106 24.29 1.16 0.51
N LEU A 107 24.41 1.60 -0.73
CA LEU A 107 23.44 1.45 -1.80
C LEU A 107 24.06 0.74 -2.99
N ARG A 108 23.27 -0.08 -3.68
CA ARG A 108 23.71 -0.69 -4.93
C ARG A 108 23.55 0.31 -6.06
N ASP A 109 24.62 0.52 -6.85
CA ASP A 109 24.53 1.25 -8.10
C ASP A 109 23.62 0.49 -9.07
N ARG A 110 22.53 1.12 -9.48
CA ARG A 110 21.52 0.56 -10.39
C ARG A 110 21.71 1.04 -11.83
N ALA A 111 22.47 2.12 -12.04
CA ALA A 111 22.78 2.70 -13.34
C ALA A 111 23.93 1.98 -14.05
N GLY A 112 24.66 1.12 -13.33
CA GLY A 112 25.43 0.02 -13.94
C GLY A 112 26.83 0.38 -14.44
N LEU A 113 27.38 1.52 -14.00
CA LEU A 113 28.77 1.86 -14.31
C LEU A 113 29.74 1.21 -13.32
N SER A 114 29.31 0.99 -12.06
CA SER A 114 30.14 0.35 -11.04
C SER A 114 29.54 -0.97 -10.55
N PRO A 115 30.31 -2.07 -10.51
CA PRO A 115 29.89 -3.30 -9.83
C PRO A 115 29.88 -3.15 -8.30
N PHE A 116 30.42 -2.04 -7.77
CA PHE A 116 30.57 -1.81 -6.34
C PHE A 116 29.37 -1.07 -5.77
N ALA A 117 29.08 -1.36 -4.50
CA ALA A 117 28.09 -0.60 -3.75
C ALA A 117 28.66 0.79 -3.43
N ARG A 118 27.84 1.82 -3.58
CA ARG A 118 28.18 3.22 -3.32
C ARG A 118 27.61 3.64 -1.98
N ARG A 119 28.25 4.60 -1.31
CA ARG A 119 27.63 5.24 -0.14
C ARG A 119 26.57 6.22 -0.63
N GLY A 120 25.54 6.42 0.17
CA GLY A 120 24.56 7.45 -0.09
C GLY A 120 23.65 7.70 1.09
N GLU A 121 22.86 8.74 0.97
CA GLU A 121 21.84 9.11 1.94
C GLU A 121 20.49 8.59 1.45
N VAL A 122 19.72 7.99 2.36
CA VAL A 122 18.33 7.64 2.13
C VAL A 122 17.46 8.49 3.04
N GLU A 123 16.40 9.02 2.47
CA GLU A 123 15.44 9.84 3.17
C GLU A 123 14.01 9.36 2.86
N TYR A 124 13.25 9.13 3.92
CA TYR A 124 11.81 8.90 3.88
C TYR A 124 11.11 10.12 4.45
N PHE A 125 10.24 10.74 3.66
CA PHE A 125 9.59 11.98 4.00
C PHE A 125 8.21 12.07 3.35
N TRP A 126 7.37 12.94 3.87
CA TRP A 126 6.00 13.10 3.38
C TRP A 126 5.91 14.26 2.41
N VAL A 127 5.14 14.06 1.33
CA VAL A 127 4.79 15.11 0.39
C VAL A 127 3.29 15.33 0.42
N ASP A 128 2.89 16.57 0.67
CA ASP A 128 1.50 17.00 0.62
C ASP A 128 0.97 16.93 -0.82
N ARG A 129 -0.11 16.17 -1.00
CA ARG A 129 -0.86 16.04 -2.27
C ARG A 129 -2.26 16.63 -2.07
N GLY A 130 -2.31 17.95 -1.96
CA GLY A 130 -3.53 18.70 -1.66
C GLY A 130 -3.78 18.83 -0.16
N PHE A 131 -5.04 18.99 0.24
CA PHE A 131 -5.40 19.32 1.63
C PHE A 131 -5.61 18.10 2.53
N THR A 132 -5.91 16.94 1.97
CA THR A 132 -6.38 15.78 2.75
C THR A 132 -5.49 14.55 2.62
N ARG A 133 -4.46 14.60 1.78
CA ARG A 133 -3.63 13.42 1.47
C ARG A 133 -2.16 13.77 1.49
N ARG A 134 -1.38 12.96 2.21
CA ARG A 134 0.07 12.88 2.13
C ARG A 134 0.47 11.57 1.47
N GLU A 135 1.57 11.61 0.76
CA GLU A 135 2.19 10.42 0.18
C GLU A 135 3.59 10.27 0.77
N LEU A 136 3.96 9.04 1.13
CA LEU A 136 5.30 8.74 1.58
C LEU A 136 6.24 8.67 0.38
N TYR A 137 7.30 9.45 0.43
CA TYR A 137 8.36 9.49 -0.58
C TYR A 137 9.64 8.89 -0.04
N ARG A 138 10.42 8.32 -0.95
CA ARG A 138 11.78 7.89 -0.71
C ARG A 138 12.69 8.64 -1.65
N GLN A 139 13.68 9.30 -1.08
CA GLN A 139 14.74 9.97 -1.79
C GLN A 139 16.07 9.26 -1.53
N VAL A 140 16.85 9.11 -2.59
CA VAL A 140 18.21 8.60 -2.54
C VAL A 140 19.12 9.67 -3.10
N ARG A 141 20.20 9.93 -2.38
CA ARG A 141 21.31 10.77 -2.82
C ARG A 141 22.57 9.92 -2.83
N TYR A 142 23.11 9.66 -4.01
CA TYR A 142 24.41 8.99 -4.11
C TYR A 142 25.51 10.00 -3.80
N LEU A 143 26.46 9.61 -2.95
CA LEU A 143 27.64 10.41 -2.64
C LEU A 143 28.77 9.92 -3.55
N ASP A 144 29.35 10.81 -4.35
CA ASP A 144 30.58 10.57 -5.10
C ASP A 144 31.77 11.27 -4.44
N GLU A 145 32.99 10.79 -4.71
CA GLU A 145 34.24 11.44 -4.28
C GLU A 145 34.38 12.86 -4.88
N GLU A 146 33.73 13.10 -6.02
CA GLU A 146 33.73 14.37 -6.77
C GLU A 146 32.54 15.28 -6.42
N GLY A 147 31.67 14.86 -5.49
CA GLY A 147 30.49 15.65 -5.07
C GLY A 147 29.32 15.66 -6.05
N VAL A 148 29.31 14.81 -7.09
CA VAL A 148 28.18 14.68 -8.01
C VAL A 148 27.02 13.97 -7.32
N GLU A 149 25.91 14.71 -7.17
CA GLU A 149 24.70 14.23 -6.51
C GLU A 149 23.69 13.71 -7.53
N GLU A 150 23.69 12.41 -7.80
CA GLU A 150 22.50 11.82 -8.42
C GLU A 150 21.40 11.70 -7.36
N LYS A 151 20.26 12.34 -7.63
CA LYS A 151 19.11 12.40 -6.74
C LYS A 151 17.93 11.65 -7.36
N GLU A 152 17.57 10.51 -6.77
CA GLU A 152 16.40 9.72 -7.16
C GLU A 152 15.28 9.91 -6.13
N VAL A 153 14.16 10.51 -6.54
CA VAL A 153 12.98 10.72 -5.68
C VAL A 153 11.81 9.94 -6.25
N LYS A 154 11.22 9.04 -5.45
CA LYS A 154 10.09 8.21 -5.88
C LYS A 154 9.04 8.08 -4.77
N PRO A 155 7.74 8.06 -5.11
CA PRO A 155 6.71 7.66 -4.15
C PRO A 155 6.95 6.21 -3.73
N VAL A 156 6.71 5.91 -2.45
CA VAL A 156 6.88 4.56 -1.90
C VAL A 156 5.69 3.69 -2.28
N ALA A 157 4.51 4.08 -1.82
CA ALA A 157 3.23 3.47 -2.18
C ALA A 157 2.08 4.40 -1.76
N PRO A 158 1.04 4.57 -2.59
CA PRO A 158 -0.06 5.48 -2.31
C PRO A 158 -0.98 5.02 -1.17
N GLU A 159 -0.95 3.74 -0.79
CA GLU A 159 -1.75 3.14 0.29
C GLU A 159 -1.12 3.34 1.67
N ILE A 160 0.14 3.78 1.77
CA ILE A 160 0.80 4.04 3.05
C ILE A 160 0.42 5.45 3.51
N VAL A 161 -0.27 5.52 4.64
CA VAL A 161 -0.82 6.77 5.19
C VAL A 161 -0.07 7.25 6.45
N GLY A 162 0.64 6.33 7.13
CA GLY A 162 1.47 6.69 8.29
C GLY A 162 2.75 5.87 8.41
N LEU A 163 3.77 6.50 9.00
CA LEU A 163 5.08 5.93 9.32
C LEU A 163 5.44 6.39 10.73
N ASP A 164 5.59 5.43 11.62
CA ASP A 164 5.87 5.63 13.04
C ASP A 164 7.14 4.88 13.42
N LEU A 165 8.08 5.60 14.04
CA LEU A 165 9.41 5.18 14.40
C LEU A 165 9.61 5.36 15.91
N HIS A 166 9.85 4.25 16.58
CA HIS A 166 10.31 4.26 17.96
C HIS A 166 11.76 3.78 18.02
N LEU A 167 12.57 4.48 18.81
CA LEU A 167 14.03 4.36 18.82
C LEU A 167 14.52 4.04 20.23
N LEU A 168 15.20 2.91 20.39
CA LEU A 168 15.68 2.46 21.70
C LEU A 168 17.04 3.07 22.01
N ASP A 169 17.13 3.89 23.05
CA ASP A 169 18.38 4.51 23.45
C ASP A 169 19.32 3.55 24.20
N ARG A 170 20.52 4.03 24.56
CA ARG A 170 21.52 3.24 25.30
C ARG A 170 21.04 2.84 26.71
N ARG A 171 20.15 3.61 27.31
CA ARG A 171 19.56 3.37 28.64
C ARG A 171 18.38 2.42 28.57
N GLY A 172 17.94 2.02 27.37
CA GLY A 172 16.80 1.14 27.16
C GLY A 172 15.46 1.87 27.16
N VAL A 173 15.46 3.20 26.96
CA VAL A 173 14.24 4.01 26.85
C VAL A 173 13.88 4.22 25.39
N TRP A 174 12.62 4.00 25.04
CA TRP A 174 12.09 4.28 23.70
C TRP A 174 11.86 5.78 23.53
N ARG A 175 12.27 6.33 22.38
CA ARG A 175 12.11 7.73 21.98
C ARG A 175 11.46 7.83 20.60
N GLU A 176 10.72 8.91 20.37
CA GLU A 176 10.02 9.19 19.09
C GLU A 176 10.86 10.02 18.12
N ALA A 177 11.87 10.73 18.63
CA ALA A 177 12.77 11.56 17.83
C ALA A 177 14.24 11.25 18.15
N TRP A 178 15.10 11.50 17.17
CA TRP A 178 16.54 11.27 17.28
C TRP A 178 17.31 12.26 16.43
N ALA A 179 17.99 13.19 17.09
CA ALA A 179 18.88 14.16 16.46
C ALA A 179 20.36 13.96 16.87
N GLU A 180 20.63 13.05 17.82
CA GLU A 180 21.98 12.76 18.30
C GLU A 180 22.65 11.71 17.40
N SER A 181 23.61 12.10 16.58
CA SER A 181 24.28 11.16 15.68
C SER A 181 25.77 11.45 15.56
N PRO A 182 26.67 10.61 16.14
CA PRO A 182 26.46 9.48 17.07
C PRO A 182 26.16 9.90 18.54
N PRO A 183 25.60 8.99 19.38
CA PRO A 183 25.43 7.55 19.17
C PRO A 183 24.14 7.13 18.44
N LEU A 184 24.19 5.99 17.73
CA LEU A 184 23.02 5.39 17.07
C LEU A 184 22.05 4.73 18.08
N PRO A 185 20.75 4.63 17.75
CA PRO A 185 19.79 3.86 18.52
C PRO A 185 20.15 2.37 18.49
N ARG A 186 19.89 1.66 19.60
CA ARG A 186 20.16 0.22 19.72
C ARG A 186 19.20 -0.62 18.90
N GLN A 187 17.96 -0.16 18.79
CA GLN A 187 16.88 -0.80 18.04
C GLN A 187 15.99 0.28 17.44
N VAL A 188 15.41 -0.03 16.28
CA VAL A 188 14.42 0.79 15.61
C VAL A 188 13.18 -0.06 15.42
N LYS A 189 12.06 0.38 15.96
CA LYS A 189 10.74 -0.23 15.72
C LYS A 189 10.05 0.63 14.66
N VAL A 190 9.73 -0.01 13.55
CA VAL A 190 9.05 0.62 12.40
C VAL A 190 7.62 0.12 12.33
N THR A 191 6.66 1.04 12.29
CA THR A 191 5.24 0.73 12.10
C THR A 191 4.74 1.49 10.88
N LEU A 192 4.13 0.79 9.92
CA LEU A 192 3.44 1.40 8.78
C LEU A 192 1.93 1.30 8.96
N ARG A 193 1.22 2.38 8.68
CA ARG A 193 -0.25 2.40 8.59
C ARG A 193 -0.65 2.43 7.13
N VAL A 194 -1.63 1.60 6.79
CA VAL A 194 -2.08 1.42 5.41
C VAL A 194 -3.58 1.62 5.30
N ASP A 195 -3.99 2.37 4.28
CA ASP A 195 -5.38 2.52 3.88
C ASP A 195 -5.58 1.86 2.50
N PRO A 196 -6.27 0.71 2.42
CA PRO A 196 -6.53 0.03 1.16
C PRO A 196 -7.60 0.69 0.29
N GLY A 197 -8.30 1.74 0.78
CA GLY A 197 -9.38 2.41 0.07
C GLY A 197 -10.73 1.69 0.09
#